data_AF-A0A2V8VPH3-F1
#
_entry.id   AF-A0A2V8VPH3-F1
#
_cell.length_a   1.000
_cell.length_b   1.000
_cell.length_c   1.000
_cell.angle_alpha   90.00
_cell.angle_beta   90.00
_cell.angle_gamma   90.00
#
_symmetry.space_group_name_H-M   'P 1'
#
loop_
_entity.id
_entity.type
_entity.pdbx_description
1 polymer ?
#
loop_
_entity_poly.entity_id
_entity_poly.type
_entity_poly.pdbx_seq_one_letter_code
_entity_poly.pdbx_strand_id
1 'polypeptide(L)'
;LALSVGEQKFYEYIRRFGFGERTGIELPGEINGLIRPPQSWSKISITRIPMGHEIGVTPLQMTVAMATIANGGKLIMPRIVKSVTAADGKTISSLSPMVLRQVISPETAREIGDALRGVVSDNGTAAAAAVPGFTIAGKTGTAQKVGPRGGYEEGKYVVSFAGYLPADHPEFVGLVVLDDAHT
;
A
#
# COMPACT_ATOMS: atom_id res chain seq x y z
N LEU A 1 -12.28 9.85 -12.49
CA LEU A 1 -12.42 9.80 -11.02
C LEU A 1 -11.48 10.77 -10.31
N ALA A 2 -10.15 10.64 -10.41
CA ALA A 2 -9.22 11.51 -9.68
C ALA A 2 -9.37 13.02 -9.98
N LEU A 3 -9.61 13.39 -11.25
CA LEU A 3 -9.90 14.79 -11.62
C LEU A 3 -11.10 15.37 -10.87
N SER A 4 -12.13 14.55 -10.60
CA SER A 4 -13.32 14.95 -9.86
C SER A 4 -13.06 15.11 -8.35
N VAL A 5 -12.05 14.41 -7.82
CA VAL A 5 -11.63 14.55 -6.41
C VAL A 5 -10.85 15.86 -6.20
N GLY A 6 -10.07 16.27 -7.20
CA GLY A 6 -9.20 17.45 -7.16
C GLY A 6 -7.84 17.16 -6.53
N GLU A 7 -6.83 17.93 -6.95
CA GLU A 7 -5.42 17.68 -6.61
C GLU A 7 -5.14 17.74 -5.11
N GLN A 8 -5.66 18.77 -4.44
CA GLN A 8 -5.42 19.01 -3.02
C GLN A 8 -5.98 17.86 -2.17
N LYS A 9 -7.25 17.48 -2.40
CA LYS A 9 -7.89 16.39 -1.68
C LYS A 9 -7.25 15.04 -1.99
N PHE A 10 -6.83 14.83 -3.24
CA PHE A 10 -6.12 13.61 -3.62
C PHE A 10 -4.77 13.48 -2.89
N TYR A 11 -3.99 14.57 -2.85
CA TYR A 11 -2.75 14.63 -2.08
C TYR A 11 -2.96 14.41 -0.58
N GLU A 12 -4.00 15.01 0.00
CA GLU A 12 -4.35 14.77 1.41
C GLU A 12 -4.61 13.29 1.68
N TYR A 13 -5.33 12.59 0.81
CA TYR A 13 -5.53 11.16 0.97
C TYR A 13 -4.23 10.35 0.81
N ILE A 14 -3.37 10.68 -0.14
CA ILE A 14 -2.02 10.07 -0.26
C ILE A 14 -1.29 10.16 1.09
N ARG A 15 -1.28 11.34 1.71
CA ARG A 15 -0.66 11.57 3.02
C ARG A 15 -1.36 10.82 4.14
N ARG A 16 -2.70 10.82 4.16
CA ARG A 16 -3.49 10.12 5.20
C ARG A 16 -3.26 8.61 5.17
N PHE A 17 -3.00 8.01 4.01
CA PHE A 17 -2.59 6.61 3.88
C PHE A 17 -1.14 6.35 4.31
N GLY A 18 -0.39 7.36 4.72
CA GLY A 18 0.98 7.25 5.23
C GLY A 18 2.07 7.35 4.16
N PHE A 19 1.73 7.62 2.90
CA PHE A 19 2.73 7.75 1.85
C PHE A 19 3.55 9.03 2.00
N GLY A 20 4.86 8.90 1.80
CA GLY A 20 5.80 10.00 1.98
C GLY A 20 6.18 10.27 3.45
N GLU A 21 5.85 9.37 4.38
CA GLU A 21 6.21 9.41 5.80
C GLU A 21 6.82 8.08 6.24
N ARG A 22 7.75 8.13 7.21
CA ARG A 22 8.19 6.92 7.91
C ARG A 22 7.00 6.29 8.61
N THR A 23 6.87 4.96 8.49
CA THR A 23 5.86 4.19 9.21
C THR A 23 6.15 4.13 10.71
N GLY A 24 7.42 4.33 11.10
CA GLY A 24 7.86 4.30 12.48
C GLY A 24 8.09 2.90 13.02
N ILE A 25 8.28 1.93 12.12
CA ILE A 25 8.77 0.59 12.45
C ILE A 25 10.14 0.68 13.13
N GLU A 26 10.47 -0.29 13.98
CA GLU A 26 11.72 -0.30 14.76
C GLU A 26 12.97 -0.66 13.93
N LEU A 27 12.87 -0.70 12.60
CA LEU A 27 13.98 -1.05 11.71
C LEU A 27 14.81 0.18 11.33
N PRO A 28 16.15 0.08 11.34
CA PRO A 28 17.01 1.14 10.84
C PRO A 28 16.87 1.27 9.33
N GLY A 29 17.18 2.47 8.80
CA GLY A 29 17.23 2.70 7.35
C GLY A 29 15.90 2.95 6.67
N GLU A 30 14.81 3.15 7.41
CA GLU A 30 13.52 3.52 6.83
C GLU A 30 13.61 4.86 6.07
N ILE A 31 13.10 4.86 4.84
CA ILE A 31 12.99 6.04 4.00
C ILE A 31 11.53 6.48 3.88
N ASN A 32 11.32 7.76 3.54
CA ASN A 32 9.98 8.34 3.47
C ASN A 32 9.25 7.97 2.16
N GLY A 33 9.93 7.47 1.14
CA GLY A 33 9.42 7.45 -0.23
C GLY A 33 9.51 8.82 -0.90
N LEU A 34 8.83 8.98 -2.04
CA LEU A 34 8.84 10.17 -2.88
C LEU A 34 7.41 10.61 -3.19
N ILE A 35 6.93 11.63 -2.50
CA ILE A 35 5.63 12.27 -2.75
C ILE A 35 5.87 13.78 -2.85
N ARG A 36 5.56 14.36 -4.01
CA ARG A 36 5.68 15.81 -4.24
C ARG A 36 4.40 16.53 -3.81
N PRO A 37 4.47 17.73 -3.23
CA PRO A 37 3.29 18.51 -2.88
C PRO A 37 2.60 19.05 -4.14
N PRO A 38 1.29 19.36 -4.10
CA PRO A 38 0.52 19.81 -5.28
C PRO A 38 1.10 21.05 -5.98
N GLN A 39 1.76 21.94 -5.24
CA GLN A 39 2.41 23.14 -5.80
C GLN A 39 3.56 22.79 -6.76
N SER A 40 4.10 21.57 -6.67
CA SER A 40 5.13 21.04 -7.56
C SER A 40 4.57 20.11 -8.64
N TRP A 41 3.25 19.98 -8.74
CA TRP A 41 2.60 19.15 -9.75
C TRP A 41 2.50 19.90 -11.07
N SER A 42 2.70 19.16 -12.15
CA SER A 42 2.39 19.65 -13.49
C SER A 42 0.89 19.47 -13.76
N LYS A 43 0.38 20.11 -14.81
CA LYS A 43 -1.02 19.96 -15.27
C LYS A 43 -1.41 18.50 -15.58
N ILE A 44 -0.44 17.62 -15.81
CA ILE A 44 -0.68 16.20 -16.10
C ILE A 44 -0.47 15.29 -14.88
N SER A 45 0.12 15.77 -13.79
CA SER A 45 0.50 14.91 -12.65
C SER A 45 -0.72 14.26 -11.99
N ILE A 46 -1.86 14.96 -11.89
CA ILE A 46 -3.13 14.39 -11.41
C ILE A 46 -3.66 13.24 -12.28
N THR A 47 -3.19 13.11 -13.52
CA THR A 47 -3.53 11.97 -14.39
C THR A 47 -2.56 10.79 -14.21
N ARG A 48 -1.37 11.00 -13.64
CA ARG A 48 -0.30 9.98 -13.50
C ARG A 48 -0.22 9.40 -12.09
N ILE A 49 -0.26 10.26 -11.07
CA ILE A 49 -0.17 9.90 -9.66
C ILE A 49 -1.23 8.88 -9.23
N PRO A 50 -2.52 9.01 -9.63
CA PRO A 50 -3.52 8.01 -9.27
C PRO A 50 -3.29 6.62 -9.87
N MET A 51 -2.48 6.54 -10.93
CA MET A 51 -2.08 5.27 -11.56
C MET A 51 -0.72 4.78 -11.05
N GLY A 52 -0.19 5.36 -9.96
CA GLY A 52 1.07 4.93 -9.35
C GLY A 52 2.34 5.45 -10.02
N HIS A 53 2.23 6.38 -10.98
CA HIS A 53 3.38 7.03 -11.61
C HIS A 53 3.69 8.38 -10.96
N GLU A 54 4.92 8.90 -11.09
CA GLU A 54 5.40 10.13 -10.42
C GLU A 54 5.46 10.07 -8.87
N ILE A 55 5.17 8.93 -8.26
CA ILE A 55 5.32 8.69 -6.84
C ILE A 55 6.21 7.47 -6.58
N GLY A 56 6.90 7.48 -5.46
CA GLY A 56 7.67 6.36 -4.95
C GLY A 56 7.23 6.02 -3.54
N VAL A 57 6.94 4.75 -3.28
CA VAL A 57 6.55 4.27 -1.95
C VAL A 57 7.37 3.03 -1.59
N THR A 58 7.61 2.82 -0.31
CA THR A 58 8.28 1.60 0.14
C THR A 58 7.32 0.41 0.13
N PRO A 59 7.82 -0.84 0.02
CA PRO A 59 6.98 -2.02 0.15
C PRO A 59 6.19 -2.04 1.48
N LEU A 60 6.80 -1.57 2.57
CA LEU A 60 6.13 -1.49 3.87
C LEU A 60 5.00 -0.45 3.87
N GLN A 61 5.21 0.74 3.28
CA GLN A 61 4.15 1.74 3.12
C GLN A 61 2.97 1.20 2.31
N MET A 62 3.23 0.52 1.19
CA MET A 62 2.18 -0.10 0.37
C MET A 62 1.41 -1.18 1.15
N THR A 63 2.13 -2.02 1.90
CA THR A 63 1.52 -3.07 2.74
C THR A 63 0.63 -2.46 3.82
N VAL A 64 1.09 -1.41 4.50
CA VAL A 64 0.31 -0.68 5.54
C VAL A 64 -0.91 0.02 4.94
N ALA A 65 -0.80 0.58 3.73
CA ALA A 65 -1.95 1.18 3.04
C ALA A 65 -3.01 0.13 2.68
N MET A 66 -2.61 -1.05 2.20
CA MET A 66 -3.53 -2.17 1.97
C MET A 66 -4.14 -2.68 3.29
N ALA A 67 -3.33 -2.79 4.34
CA ALA A 67 -3.80 -3.16 5.68
C ALA A 67 -4.80 -2.16 6.25
N THR A 68 -4.70 -0.88 5.87
CA THR A 68 -5.67 0.16 6.27
C THR A 68 -7.05 -0.13 5.69
N ILE A 69 -7.13 -0.58 4.44
CA ILE A 69 -8.40 -0.98 3.80
C ILE A 69 -8.93 -2.23 4.50
N ALA A 70 -8.09 -3.24 4.70
CA ALA A 70 -8.45 -4.48 5.39
C ALA A 70 -8.94 -4.23 6.83
N ASN A 71 -8.34 -3.28 7.54
CA ASN A 71 -8.64 -2.94 8.93
C ASN A 71 -9.72 -1.85 9.07
N GLY A 72 -10.72 -1.87 8.19
CA GLY A 72 -11.88 -0.97 8.27
C GLY A 72 -11.53 0.53 8.20
N GLY A 73 -10.48 0.88 7.46
CA GLY A 73 -10.03 2.26 7.26
C GLY A 73 -9.05 2.80 8.31
N LYS A 74 -8.55 1.97 9.23
CA LYS A 74 -7.62 2.39 10.30
C LYS A 74 -6.17 2.17 9.90
N LEU A 75 -5.41 3.26 9.80
CA LEU A 75 -3.97 3.22 9.61
C LEU A 75 -3.30 2.86 10.95
N ILE A 76 -2.44 1.85 10.93
CA ILE A 76 -1.70 1.39 12.10
C ILE A 76 -0.21 1.66 11.95
N MET A 77 0.49 1.81 13.07
CA MET A 77 1.94 1.76 13.11
C MET A 77 2.37 0.28 13.07
N PRO A 78 3.08 -0.17 12.03
CA PRO A 78 3.59 -1.54 11.97
C PRO A 78 4.66 -1.74 13.05
N ARG A 79 4.68 -2.94 13.63
CA ARG A 79 5.63 -3.36 14.66
C ARG A 79 6.35 -4.62 14.21
N ILE A 80 7.65 -4.68 14.44
CA ILE A 80 8.41 -5.94 14.33
C ILE A 80 8.85 -6.46 15.70
N VAL A 81 9.02 -5.56 16.67
CA VAL A 81 9.34 -5.92 18.06
C VAL A 81 8.05 -6.14 18.83
N LYS A 82 7.85 -7.36 19.35
CA LYS A 82 6.71 -7.68 20.24
C LYS A 82 6.99 -7.29 21.69
N SER A 83 8.14 -7.70 22.20
CA SER A 83 8.57 -7.44 23.58
C SER A 83 10.08 -7.53 23.71
N VAL A 84 10.62 -6.90 24.75
CA VAL A 84 12.01 -6.98 25.17
C VAL A 84 12.04 -7.63 26.55
N THR A 85 12.80 -8.72 26.69
CA THR A 85 12.90 -9.51 27.93
C THR A 85 14.34 -9.48 28.43
N ALA A 86 14.52 -9.20 29.72
CA ALA A 86 15.81 -9.22 30.38
C ALA A 86 16.35 -10.65 30.52
N ALA A 87 17.64 -10.77 30.84
CA ALA A 87 18.27 -12.06 31.09
C ALA A 87 17.65 -12.84 32.28
N ASP A 88 17.02 -12.13 33.24
CA ASP A 88 16.31 -12.73 34.38
C ASP A 88 14.88 -13.20 34.03
N GLY A 89 14.49 -13.11 32.75
CA GLY A 89 13.17 -13.52 32.26
C GLY A 89 12.07 -12.46 32.44
N LYS A 90 12.35 -11.29 33.03
CA LYS A 90 11.34 -10.23 33.17
C LYS A 90 11.18 -9.44 31.88
N THR A 91 9.93 -9.25 31.45
CA THR A 91 9.60 -8.37 30.34
C THR A 91 9.85 -6.91 30.73
N ILE A 92 10.79 -6.26 30.04
CA ILE A 92 11.15 -4.85 30.25
C ILE A 92 10.16 -3.95 29.50
N SER A 93 9.75 -4.36 28.30
CA SER A 93 8.84 -3.60 27.46
C SER A 93 8.02 -4.55 26.58
N SER A 94 6.76 -4.19 26.32
CA SER A 94 5.89 -4.86 25.37
C SER A 94 5.28 -3.79 24.47
N LEU A 95 5.37 -3.98 23.16
CA LEU A 95 4.81 -3.06 22.19
C LEU A 95 3.49 -3.63 21.67
N SER A 96 2.41 -2.89 21.87
CA SER A 96 1.10 -3.21 21.30
C SER A 96 0.91 -2.52 19.94
N PRO A 97 0.03 -3.06 19.08
CA PRO A 97 -0.41 -2.35 17.88
C PRO A 97 -1.00 -0.99 18.23
N MET A 98 -0.65 0.04 17.45
CA MET A 98 -1.13 1.40 17.67
C MET A 98 -1.88 1.89 16.43
N VAL A 99 -3.12 2.34 16.62
CA VAL A 99 -3.89 3.01 15.57
C VAL A 99 -3.46 4.47 15.52
N LEU A 100 -2.98 4.91 14.36
CA LEU A 100 -2.53 6.29 14.15
C LEU A 100 -3.69 7.21 13.79
N ARG A 101 -4.59 6.77 12.91
CA ARG A 101 -5.74 7.56 12.44
C ARG A 101 -6.77 6.72 11.69
N GLN A 102 -8.00 7.23 11.60
CA GLN A 102 -9.04 6.76 10.68
C GLN A 102 -8.85 7.49 9.33
N VAL A 103 -8.55 6.75 8.26
CA VAL A 103 -8.27 7.30 6.93
C VAL A 103 -9.55 7.46 6.11
N ILE A 104 -10.35 6.40 6.06
CA ILE A 104 -11.65 6.30 5.39
C ILE A 104 -12.66 5.67 6.36
N SER A 105 -13.96 5.79 6.11
CA SER A 105 -14.95 5.15 6.99
C SER A 105 -14.92 3.62 6.82
N PRO A 106 -15.42 2.85 7.81
CA PRO A 106 -15.56 1.41 7.68
C PRO A 106 -16.42 1.00 6.48
N GLU A 107 -17.43 1.79 6.12
CA GLU A 107 -18.30 1.57 4.96
C GLU A 107 -17.52 1.74 3.65
N THR A 108 -16.76 2.83 3.51
CA THR A 108 -15.90 3.04 2.34
C THR A 108 -14.83 1.95 2.23
N ALA A 109 -14.25 1.52 3.35
CA ALA A 109 -13.27 0.43 3.35
C ALA A 109 -13.89 -0.89 2.84
N ARG A 110 -15.14 -1.18 3.24
CA ARG A 110 -15.90 -2.33 2.77
C ARG A 110 -16.18 -2.26 1.26
N GLU A 111 -16.67 -1.12 0.77
CA GLU A 111 -16.93 -0.90 -0.67
C GLU A 111 -15.67 -1.06 -1.52
N ILE A 112 -14.54 -0.53 -1.06
CA ILE A 112 -13.25 -0.72 -1.72
C ILE A 112 -12.84 -2.19 -1.69
N GLY A 113 -13.00 -2.87 -0.55
CA GLY A 113 -12.72 -4.29 -0.41
C GLY A 113 -13.54 -5.15 -1.39
N ASP A 114 -14.82 -4.86 -1.55
CA ASP A 114 -15.69 -5.56 -2.50
C ASP A 114 -15.24 -5.34 -3.95
N ALA A 115 -14.85 -4.11 -4.31
CA ALA A 115 -14.27 -3.83 -5.61
C ALA A 115 -12.95 -4.60 -5.85
N LEU A 116 -12.11 -4.73 -4.82
CA LEU A 116 -10.84 -5.46 -4.88
C LEU A 116 -11.02 -6.98 -5.01
N ARG A 117 -12.13 -7.56 -4.53
CA ARG A 117 -12.47 -8.98 -4.76
C ARG A 117 -12.65 -9.27 -6.24
N GLY A 118 -13.25 -8.34 -6.99
CA GLY A 118 -13.47 -8.49 -8.43
C GLY A 118 -12.18 -8.70 -9.23
N VAL A 119 -11.04 -8.22 -8.73
CA VAL A 119 -9.73 -8.34 -9.40
C VAL A 119 -9.20 -9.78 -9.44
N VAL A 120 -9.55 -10.59 -8.44
CA VAL A 120 -9.11 -11.99 -8.30
C VAL A 120 -10.17 -12.96 -8.83
N SER A 121 -11.31 -12.45 -9.32
CA SER A 121 -12.31 -13.28 -10.01
C SER A 121 -11.79 -13.83 -11.34
N ASP A 122 -12.49 -14.82 -11.91
CA ASP A 122 -12.13 -15.44 -13.19
C ASP A 122 -12.01 -14.44 -14.35
N ASN A 123 -12.75 -13.33 -14.29
CA ASN A 123 -12.70 -12.24 -15.27
C ASN A 123 -11.78 -11.08 -14.86
N GLY A 124 -11.06 -11.22 -13.75
CA GLY A 124 -10.20 -10.22 -13.16
C GLY A 124 -8.74 -10.33 -13.64
N THR A 125 -7.97 -9.25 -13.43
CA THR A 125 -6.56 -9.19 -13.87
C THR A 125 -5.62 -10.12 -13.08
N ALA A 126 -6.11 -10.78 -12.03
CA ALA A 126 -5.30 -11.62 -11.14
C ALA A 126 -6.00 -12.91 -10.74
N ALA A 127 -6.73 -13.56 -11.66
CA ALA A 127 -7.39 -14.84 -11.39
C ALA A 127 -6.43 -15.90 -10.81
N ALA A 128 -5.16 -15.90 -11.24
CA ALA A 128 -4.12 -16.80 -10.73
C ALA A 128 -3.72 -16.55 -9.26
N ALA A 129 -4.11 -15.42 -8.66
CA ALA A 129 -3.89 -15.15 -7.25
C ALA A 129 -4.93 -15.82 -6.34
N ALA A 130 -5.95 -16.50 -6.90
CA ALA A 130 -6.97 -17.20 -6.13
C ALA A 130 -6.36 -18.33 -5.27
N VAL A 131 -6.80 -18.43 -4.01
CA VAL A 131 -6.42 -19.50 -3.09
C VAL A 131 -7.66 -20.31 -2.76
N PRO A 132 -7.68 -21.63 -3.06
CA PRO A 132 -8.83 -22.48 -2.73
C PRO A 132 -9.22 -22.37 -1.25
N GLY A 133 -10.50 -22.14 -0.99
CA GLY A 133 -11.05 -22.00 0.37
C GLY A 133 -10.96 -20.59 0.96
N PHE A 134 -10.31 -19.62 0.29
CA PHE A 134 -10.21 -18.25 0.76
C PHE A 134 -10.68 -17.23 -0.29
N THR A 135 -11.41 -16.21 0.16
CA THR A 135 -11.71 -15.06 -0.70
C THR A 135 -10.58 -14.04 -0.57
N ILE A 136 -10.02 -13.59 -1.69
CA ILE A 136 -8.92 -12.62 -1.71
C ILE A 136 -9.42 -11.30 -2.26
N ALA A 137 -9.06 -10.20 -1.60
CA ALA A 137 -9.19 -8.86 -2.12
C ALA A 137 -7.78 -8.34 -2.43
N GLY A 138 -7.52 -7.92 -3.66
CA GLY A 138 -6.18 -7.45 -4.02
C GLY A 138 -6.11 -6.69 -5.32
N LYS A 139 -4.93 -6.18 -5.63
CA LYS A 139 -4.66 -5.41 -6.84
C LYS A 139 -3.28 -5.70 -7.40
N THR A 140 -3.25 -5.84 -8.72
CA THR A 140 -2.03 -5.87 -9.54
C THR A 140 -1.46 -4.46 -9.73
N GLY A 141 -0.15 -4.35 -9.69
CA GLY A 141 0.62 -3.16 -10.04
C GLY A 141 1.64 -3.49 -11.12
N THR A 142 1.75 -2.60 -12.10
CA THR A 142 2.81 -2.64 -13.12
C THR A 142 3.31 -1.22 -13.31
N ALA A 143 4.58 -0.98 -12.98
CA ALA A 143 5.21 0.33 -13.09
C ALA A 143 6.45 0.24 -13.97
N GLN A 144 6.61 1.19 -14.89
CA GLN A 144 7.81 1.28 -15.71
C GLN A 144 8.97 1.86 -14.89
N LYS A 145 10.17 1.30 -15.07
CA LYS A 145 11.39 1.82 -14.44
C LYS A 145 11.83 3.10 -15.13
N VAL A 146 12.36 4.04 -14.35
CA VAL A 146 12.96 5.27 -14.86
C VAL A 146 14.38 4.97 -15.31
N GLY A 147 14.71 5.37 -16.54
CA GLY A 147 16.02 5.12 -17.11
C GLY A 147 17.13 6.02 -16.58
N PRO A 148 18.40 5.62 -16.74
CA PRO A 148 19.55 6.38 -16.26
C PRO A 148 19.69 7.76 -16.92
N ARG A 149 19.06 7.97 -18.09
CA ARG A 149 19.01 9.24 -18.81
C ARG A 149 17.68 9.98 -18.66
N GLY A 150 16.82 9.55 -17.72
CA GLY A 150 15.45 10.01 -17.59
C GLY A 150 14.49 9.29 -18.55
N GLY A 151 13.19 9.55 -18.39
CA GLY A 151 12.12 8.84 -19.11
C GLY A 151 11.88 7.42 -18.58
N TYR A 152 10.85 6.76 -19.10
CA TYR A 152 10.57 5.35 -18.78
C TYR A 152 11.31 4.43 -19.74
N GLU A 153 11.89 3.36 -19.21
CA GLU A 153 12.51 2.32 -20.03
C GLU A 153 11.46 1.32 -20.53
N GLU A 154 11.49 1.06 -21.83
CA GLU A 154 10.66 0.04 -22.45
C GLU A 154 11.17 -1.35 -22.06
N GLY A 155 10.25 -2.29 -21.77
CA GLY A 155 10.62 -3.65 -21.36
C GLY A 155 11.15 -3.78 -19.92
N LYS A 156 11.21 -2.69 -19.15
CA LYS A 156 11.71 -2.68 -17.76
C LYS A 156 10.60 -2.31 -16.79
N TYR A 157 10.12 -3.31 -16.04
CA TYR A 157 8.98 -3.16 -15.15
C TYR A 157 9.29 -3.62 -13.73
N VAL A 158 8.64 -2.95 -12.79
CA VAL A 158 8.38 -3.48 -11.46
C VAL A 158 6.93 -3.97 -11.45
N VAL A 159 6.74 -5.27 -11.24
CA VAL A 159 5.42 -5.91 -11.15
C VAL A 159 5.13 -6.21 -9.69
N SER A 160 3.90 -6.00 -9.26
CA SER A 160 3.49 -6.27 -7.88
C SER A 160 2.07 -6.78 -7.76
N PHE A 161 1.81 -7.45 -6.64
CA PHE A 161 0.46 -7.77 -6.19
C PHE A 161 0.36 -7.46 -4.70
N ALA A 162 -0.59 -6.60 -4.33
CA ALA A 162 -0.92 -6.31 -2.94
C ALA A 162 -2.34 -6.80 -2.66
N GLY A 163 -2.56 -7.48 -1.54
CA GLY A 163 -3.89 -7.96 -1.19
C GLY A 163 -3.99 -8.44 0.25
N TYR A 164 -5.18 -8.85 0.63
CA TYR A 164 -5.49 -9.40 1.95
C TYR A 164 -6.51 -10.52 1.88
N LEU A 165 -6.49 -11.38 2.90
CA LEU A 165 -7.33 -12.55 3.01
C LEU A 165 -7.57 -12.95 4.47
N PRO A 166 -8.71 -13.60 4.78
CA PRO A 166 -9.95 -13.62 3.99
C PRO A 166 -10.50 -12.20 3.71
N ALA A 167 -11.15 -11.96 2.58
CA ALA A 167 -11.62 -10.62 2.21
C ALA A 167 -12.77 -10.12 3.09
N ASP A 168 -13.53 -11.02 3.70
CA ASP A 168 -14.69 -10.80 4.58
C ASP A 168 -14.29 -10.65 6.05
N HIS A 169 -13.26 -11.39 6.48
CA HIS A 169 -12.65 -11.28 7.79
C HIS A 169 -11.13 -11.24 7.66
N PRO A 170 -10.54 -10.07 7.33
CA PRO A 170 -9.12 -9.98 7.03
C PRO A 170 -8.22 -10.34 8.21
N GLU A 171 -7.35 -11.33 8.00
CA GLU A 171 -6.34 -11.76 8.98
C GLU A 171 -4.91 -11.50 8.48
N PHE A 172 -4.70 -11.55 7.16
CA PHE A 172 -3.40 -11.39 6.52
C PHE A 172 -3.43 -10.32 5.45
N VAL A 173 -2.35 -9.56 5.33
CA VAL A 173 -2.08 -8.63 4.23
C VAL A 173 -0.72 -9.01 3.65
N GLY A 174 -0.64 -9.11 2.33
CA GLY A 174 0.57 -9.49 1.60
C GLY A 174 0.87 -8.52 0.47
N LEU A 175 2.15 -8.34 0.21
CA LEU A 175 2.68 -7.66 -0.96
C LEU A 175 3.79 -8.51 -1.57
N VAL A 176 3.68 -8.80 -2.85
CA VAL A 176 4.74 -9.41 -3.65
C VAL A 176 5.20 -8.38 -4.67
N VAL A 177 6.52 -8.22 -4.83
CA VAL A 177 7.14 -7.32 -5.81
C VAL A 177 8.21 -8.09 -6.57
N LEU A 178 8.17 -8.01 -7.90
CA LEU A 178 9.17 -8.55 -8.80
C LEU A 178 9.84 -7.36 -9.51
N ASP A 179 11.15 -7.22 -9.34
CA ASP A 179 11.95 -6.25 -10.08
C ASP A 179 12.44 -6.84 -11.39
N ASP A 180 12.41 -6.04 -12.45
CA ASP A 180 12.85 -6.41 -13.79
C ASP A 180 12.13 -7.65 -14.33
N ALA A 181 10.81 -7.70 -14.13
CA ALA A 181 9.99 -8.81 -14.58
C ALA A 181 9.99 -8.88 -16.12
N HIS A 182 10.37 -10.04 -16.66
CA HIS A 182 10.21 -10.35 -18.08
C HIS A 182 8.77 -10.81 -18.32
N THR A 183 7.98 -9.94 -18.93
CA THR A 183 6.62 -10.23 -19.42
C THR A 183 6.64 -10.73 -20.85
#